data_AF-A0A7V0NPH3-F1
#
_entry.id   AF-A0A7V0NPH3-F1
#
_cell.length_a   1.000
_cell.length_b   1.000
_cell.length_c   1.000
_cell.angle_alpha   90.00
_cell.angle_beta   90.00
_cell.angle_gamma   90.00
#
_symmetry.space_group_name_H-M   'P 1'
#
loop_
_entity.id
_entity.type
_entity.pdbx_description
1 polymer ?
#
loop_
_entity_poly.entity_id
_entity_poly.type
_entity_poly.pdbx_seq_one_letter_code
_entity_poly.pdbx_strand_id
1 'polypeptide(L)'
;MRRLLTGYAVTFNHRYNRHGHLFQNRYKSILCQEEPYLLELVRYIHLNPLRAKLVSSIDKLNRYRYTGHSRLMGRFEDEWQDTDFILKQFGRRESSARKKYAEFIEEGISHGSRG
;
A
#
# COMPACT_ATOMS: atom_id res chain seq x y z
N MET A 1 -2.04 -12.66 12.57
CA MET A 1 -3.20 -12.44 11.66
C MET A 1 -4.50 -13.13 12.08
N ARG A 2 -4.52 -14.40 12.53
CA ARG A 2 -5.78 -15.11 12.91
C ARG A 2 -6.67 -14.31 13.89
N ARG A 3 -6.14 -13.90 15.04
CA ARG A 3 -6.90 -13.16 16.06
C ARG A 3 -7.51 -11.85 15.52
N LEU A 4 -6.73 -11.08 14.76
CA LEU A 4 -7.18 -9.79 14.20
C LEU A 4 -8.33 -9.99 13.19
N LEU A 5 -8.15 -10.88 12.21
CA LEU A 5 -9.14 -11.10 11.17
C LEU A 5 -10.41 -11.76 11.71
N THR A 6 -10.28 -12.74 12.61
CA THR A 6 -11.44 -13.38 13.26
C THR A 6 -12.21 -12.37 14.10
N GLY A 7 -11.53 -11.58 14.93
CA GLY A 7 -12.18 -10.55 15.75
C GLY A 7 -12.93 -9.53 14.90
N TYR A 8 -12.30 -9.03 13.83
CA TYR A 8 -12.96 -8.09 12.91
C TYR A 8 -14.18 -8.70 12.22
N ALA A 9 -14.05 -9.93 11.68
CA ALA A 9 -15.15 -10.60 10.99
C ALA A 9 -16.36 -10.83 11.90
N VAL A 10 -16.12 -11.27 13.15
CA VAL A 10 -17.18 -11.45 14.16
C VAL A 10 -17.86 -10.11 14.46
N THR A 11 -17.11 -9.07 14.79
CA THR A 11 -17.66 -7.74 15.09
C THR A 11 -18.45 -7.15 13.91
N PHE A 12 -17.94 -7.29 12.68
CA PHE A 12 -18.60 -6.82 11.47
C PHE A 12 -19.92 -7.56 11.24
N ASN A 13 -19.91 -8.89 11.33
CA ASN A 13 -21.11 -9.71 11.13
C ASN A 13 -22.21 -9.37 12.16
N HIS A 14 -21.85 -9.21 13.43
CA HIS A 14 -22.80 -8.77 14.46
C HIS A 14 -23.36 -7.37 14.18
N ARG A 15 -22.51 -6.41 13.80
CA ARG A 15 -22.93 -5.03 13.52
C ARG A 15 -23.93 -4.93 12.37
N TYR A 16 -23.72 -5.72 11.32
CA TYR A 16 -24.51 -5.63 10.08
C TYR A 16 -25.52 -6.77 9.91
N ASN A 17 -25.76 -7.55 10.97
CA ASN A 17 -26.66 -8.71 10.98
C ASN A 17 -26.38 -9.69 9.80
N ARG A 18 -25.09 -9.99 9.56
CA ARG A 18 -24.64 -10.91 8.52
C ARG A 18 -24.13 -12.21 9.13
N HIS A 19 -24.14 -13.27 8.32
CA HIS A 19 -23.60 -14.58 8.68
C HIS A 19 -22.58 -15.07 7.64
N GLY A 20 -21.69 -15.97 8.05
CA GLY A 20 -20.70 -16.60 7.17
C GLY A 20 -19.35 -15.86 7.09
N HIS A 21 -18.54 -16.26 6.11
CA HIS A 21 -17.18 -15.76 5.92
C HIS A 21 -17.18 -14.32 5.38
N LEU A 22 -16.44 -13.42 6.05
CA LEU A 22 -16.23 -12.06 5.57
C LEU A 22 -15.06 -11.95 4.58
N PHE A 23 -13.99 -12.69 4.83
CA PHE A 23 -12.78 -12.70 4.00
C PHE A 23 -12.82 -13.89 3.03
N GLN A 24 -12.58 -13.62 1.74
CA GLN A 24 -12.62 -14.65 0.69
C GLN A 24 -11.44 -15.63 0.76
N ASN A 25 -10.24 -15.14 1.07
CA ASN A 25 -9.00 -15.91 1.04
C ASN A 25 -8.27 -15.84 2.38
N ARG A 26 -7.38 -16.83 2.62
CA ARG A 26 -6.46 -16.80 3.77
C ARG A 26 -5.42 -15.70 3.59
N TYR A 27 -4.96 -15.15 4.70
CA TYR A 27 -3.81 -14.24 4.73
C TYR A 27 -2.56 -14.93 4.16
N LYS A 28 -1.83 -14.24 3.29
CA LYS A 28 -0.55 -14.68 2.75
C LYS A 28 0.59 -13.98 3.49
N SER A 29 1.64 -14.72 3.83
CA SER A 29 2.88 -14.21 4.41
C SER A 29 4.02 -14.58 3.48
N ILE A 30 4.70 -13.58 2.93
CA ILE A 30 5.80 -13.77 1.98
C ILE A 30 7.05 -13.12 2.58
N LEU A 31 8.16 -13.87 2.61
CA LEU A 31 9.43 -13.35 3.08
C LEU A 31 10.05 -12.46 2.00
N CYS A 32 10.31 -11.20 2.33
CA CYS A 32 11.01 -10.28 1.43
C CYS A 32 12.51 -10.36 1.75
N GLN A 33 13.28 -11.12 0.96
CA GLN A 33 14.73 -11.31 1.18
C GLN A 33 15.59 -10.40 0.30
N GLU A 34 15.06 -9.95 -0.85
CA GLU A 34 15.81 -9.16 -1.83
C GLU A 34 15.25 -7.74 -1.94
N GLU A 35 16.14 -6.74 -1.98
CA GLU A 35 15.77 -5.32 -2.10
C GLU A 35 14.94 -5.01 -3.36
N PRO A 36 15.25 -5.55 -4.57
CA PRO A 36 14.41 -5.31 -5.75
C PRO A 36 12.99 -5.84 -5.59
N TYR A 37 12.83 -6.99 -4.93
CA TYR A 37 11.51 -7.57 -4.66
C TYR A 37 10.67 -6.67 -3.75
N LEU A 38 11.28 -6.11 -2.70
CA LEU A 38 10.61 -5.19 -1.79
C LEU A 38 10.08 -3.94 -2.54
N LEU A 39 10.90 -3.32 -3.39
CA LEU A 39 10.49 -2.11 -4.10
C LEU A 39 9.34 -2.37 -5.07
N GLU A 40 9.41 -3.47 -5.82
CA GLU A 40 8.30 -3.87 -6.71
C GLU A 40 7.02 -4.22 -5.93
N LEU A 41 7.15 -4.85 -4.76
CA LEU A 41 6.00 -5.10 -3.88
C LEU A 41 5.39 -3.79 -3.37
N VAL A 42 6.21 -2.82 -2.95
CA VAL A 42 5.75 -1.49 -2.54
C VAL A 42 5.03 -0.80 -3.69
N ARG A 43 5.62 -0.80 -4.90
CA ARG A 43 5.01 -0.25 -6.12
C ARG A 43 3.65 -0.90 -6.38
N TYR A 44 3.58 -2.22 -6.33
CA TYR A 44 2.35 -2.98 -6.53
C TYR A 44 1.25 -2.56 -5.55
N ILE A 45 1.55 -2.57 -4.25
CA ILE A 45 0.58 -2.20 -3.21
C ILE A 45 0.12 -0.75 -3.38
N HIS A 46 1.05 0.16 -3.64
CA HIS A 46 0.76 1.59 -3.71
C HIS A 46 -0.03 1.98 -4.95
N LEU A 47 0.13 1.25 -6.06
CA LEU A 47 -0.67 1.43 -7.28
C LEU A 47 -2.03 0.71 -7.25
N ASN A 48 -2.29 -0.16 -6.27
CA ASN A 48 -3.56 -0.89 -6.20
C ASN A 48 -4.82 0.01 -6.21
N PRO A 49 -4.88 1.15 -5.48
CA PRO A 49 -6.05 2.02 -5.56
C PRO A 49 -6.30 2.58 -6.95
N LEU A 50 -5.24 2.87 -7.72
CA LEU A 50 -5.35 3.34 -9.11
C LEU A 50 -5.80 2.19 -10.03
N ARG A 51 -5.16 1.01 -9.92
CA ARG A 51 -5.47 -0.19 -10.72
C ARG A 51 -6.89 -0.71 -10.45
N ALA A 52 -7.35 -0.64 -9.20
CA ALA A 52 -8.70 -0.98 -8.79
C ALA A 52 -9.73 0.14 -9.05
N LYS A 53 -9.32 1.24 -9.70
CA LYS A 53 -10.18 2.39 -10.04
C LYS A 53 -10.84 3.08 -8.83
N LEU A 54 -10.27 2.95 -7.63
CA LEU A 54 -10.69 3.69 -6.43
C LEU A 54 -10.30 5.17 -6.51
N VAL A 55 -9.23 5.46 -7.25
CA VAL A 55 -8.81 6.81 -7.62
C VAL A 55 -8.56 6.87 -9.12
N SER A 56 -8.75 8.04 -9.73
CA SER A 56 -8.73 8.19 -11.20
C SER A 56 -7.43 8.74 -11.77
N SER A 57 -6.47 9.14 -10.93
CA SER A 57 -5.19 9.74 -11.37
C SER A 57 -4.13 9.65 -10.28
N ILE A 58 -2.86 9.87 -10.66
CA ILE A 58 -1.73 9.96 -9.73
C ILE A 58 -1.92 11.10 -8.72
N ASP A 59 -2.48 12.25 -9.15
CA ASP A 59 -2.77 13.37 -8.25
C ASP A 59 -3.77 13.02 -7.15
N LYS A 60 -4.78 12.22 -7.48
CA LYS A 60 -5.73 11.71 -6.48
C LYS A 60 -5.08 10.65 -5.60
N LEU A 61 -4.22 9.79 -6.15
CA LEU A 61 -3.46 8.79 -5.40
C LEU A 61 -2.53 9.45 -4.36
N ASN A 62 -1.84 10.53 -4.75
CA ASN A 62 -0.98 11.33 -3.88
C ASN A 62 -1.70 11.75 -2.58
N ARG A 63 -3.01 12.02 -2.65
CA ARG A 63 -3.85 12.47 -1.53
C ARG A 63 -4.76 11.38 -0.97
N TYR A 64 -4.61 10.12 -1.40
CA TYR A 64 -5.47 9.04 -0.94
C TYR A 64 -5.03 8.53 0.44
N ARG A 65 -5.88 8.69 1.45
CA ARG A 65 -5.57 8.35 2.86
C ARG A 65 -5.51 6.83 3.11
N TYR A 66 -6.03 5.99 2.23
CA TYR A 66 -6.06 4.54 2.46
C TYR A 66 -4.94 3.79 1.73
N THR A 67 -3.79 4.44 1.54
CA THR A 67 -2.55 3.85 1.00
C THR A 67 -1.32 4.43 1.68
N GLY A 68 -0.24 3.64 1.80
CA GLY A 68 1.05 4.11 2.32
C GLY A 68 1.74 5.13 1.42
N HIS A 69 1.36 5.18 0.13
CA HIS A 69 1.91 6.11 -0.86
C HIS A 69 1.79 7.57 -0.44
N SER A 70 0.64 7.99 0.09
CA SER A 70 0.42 9.39 0.45
C SER A 70 1.31 9.86 1.61
N ARG A 71 1.81 8.95 2.46
CA ARG A 71 2.80 9.23 3.51
C ARG A 71 4.20 9.33 2.91
N LEU A 72 4.55 8.40 2.01
CA LEU A 72 5.76 8.50 1.20
C LEU A 72 5.76 9.72 0.27
N MET A 73 4.62 10.36 0.03
CA MET A 73 4.51 11.66 -0.67
C MET A 73 4.39 12.87 0.27
N GLY A 74 4.32 12.66 1.59
CA GLY A 74 4.36 13.72 2.60
C GLY A 74 3.04 14.49 2.68
N ARG A 75 1.94 13.85 2.27
CA ARG A 75 0.59 14.44 2.31
C ARG A 75 -0.13 14.13 3.61
N PHE A 76 0.27 13.05 4.28
CA PHE A 76 -0.17 12.67 5.61
C PHE A 76 1.03 12.17 6.40
N GLU A 77 0.94 12.29 7.72
CA GLU A 77 1.91 11.80 8.67
C GLU A 77 1.19 10.91 9.68
N ASP A 78 1.82 9.79 10.03
CA ASP A 78 1.30 8.78 10.93
C ASP A 78 2.49 8.27 11.75
N GLU A 79 2.43 8.36 13.08
CA GLU A 79 3.53 7.95 13.97
C GLU A 79 3.88 6.45 13.86
N TRP A 80 2.91 5.65 13.42
CA TRP A 80 3.04 4.20 13.31
C TRP A 80 3.58 3.73 11.94
N GLN A 81 3.77 4.63 10.97
CA GLN A 81 4.28 4.28 9.64
C GLN A 81 5.70 4.79 9.43
N ASP A 82 6.66 3.87 9.33
CA ASP A 82 8.03 4.19 8.95
C ASP A 82 8.11 4.48 7.43
N THR A 83 8.26 5.77 7.09
CA THR A 83 8.47 6.21 5.71
C THR A 83 9.95 6.28 5.32
N ASP A 84 10.83 6.44 6.29
CA ASP A 84 12.26 6.65 6.10
C ASP A 84 12.93 5.38 5.56
N PHE A 85 12.53 4.20 6.06
CA PHE A 85 13.04 2.92 5.56
C PHE A 85 12.90 2.75 4.04
N ILE A 86 11.75 3.13 3.48
CA ILE A 86 11.49 3.05 2.04
C ILE A 86 12.15 4.21 1.30
N LEU A 87 12.06 5.44 1.81
CA LEU A 87 12.66 6.61 1.13
C LEU A 87 14.20 6.48 1.03
N LYS A 88 14.86 5.91 2.04
CA LYS A 88 16.31 5.64 2.01
C LYS A 88 16.77 4.76 0.84
N GLN A 89 15.90 3.90 0.32
CA GLN A 89 16.20 3.09 -0.88
C GLN A 89 16.33 3.96 -2.15
N PHE A 90 15.77 5.16 -2.16
CA PHE A 90 15.81 6.09 -3.28
C PHE A 90 16.87 7.19 -3.12
N GLY A 91 17.40 7.40 -1.91
CA GLY A 91 18.52 8.30 -1.65
C GLY A 91 18.62 8.79 -0.21
N ARG A 92 19.74 9.44 0.12
CA ARG A 92 20.02 9.94 1.48
C ARG A 92 19.26 11.22 1.84
N ARG A 93 18.99 12.07 0.85
CA ARG A 93 18.27 13.33 1.06
C ARG A 93 16.80 13.10 0.76
N GLU A 94 15.96 13.28 1.78
CA GLU A 94 14.53 13.00 1.73
C GLU A 94 13.83 13.63 0.50
N SER A 95 14.09 14.90 0.21
CA SER A 95 13.47 15.58 -0.95
C SER A 95 13.82 14.94 -2.29
N SER A 96 15.07 14.49 -2.46
CA SER A 96 15.52 13.80 -3.68
C SER A 96 15.00 12.37 -3.73
N ALA A 97 15.01 11.67 -2.59
CA ALA A 97 14.45 10.33 -2.45
C ALA A 97 12.97 10.29 -2.81
N ARG A 98 12.19 11.25 -2.29
CA ARG A 98 10.75 11.39 -2.56
C ARG A 98 10.46 11.60 -4.04
N LYS A 99 11.27 12.42 -4.72
CA LYS A 99 11.16 12.64 -6.18
C LYS A 99 11.40 11.33 -6.96
N LYS A 100 12.49 10.64 -6.67
CA LYS A 100 12.83 9.36 -7.31
C LYS A 100 11.81 8.26 -7.02
N TYR A 101 11.28 8.23 -5.80
CA TYR A 101 10.18 7.35 -5.42
C TYR A 101 8.92 7.64 -6.26
N ALA A 102 8.58 8.91 -6.47
CA ALA A 102 7.44 9.30 -7.30
C ALA A 102 7.64 8.86 -8.77
N GLU A 103 8.81 9.11 -9.34
CA GLU A 103 9.20 8.64 -10.68
C GLU A 103 9.06 7.12 -10.79
N PHE A 104 9.58 6.38 -9.80
CA PHE A 104 9.45 4.93 -9.72
C PHE A 104 7.98 4.47 -9.65
N ILE A 105 7.09 5.18 -8.95
CA ILE A 105 5.66 4.84 -8.94
C ILE A 105 5.00 5.12 -10.29
N GLU A 106 5.32 6.25 -10.92
CA GLU A 106 4.76 6.66 -12.21
C GLU A 106 5.15 5.68 -13.33
N GLU A 107 6.40 5.22 -13.37
CA GLU A 107 6.84 4.17 -14.30
C GLU A 107 5.97 2.91 -14.20
N GLY A 108 5.58 2.54 -12.98
CA GLY A 108 4.75 1.37 -12.69
C GLY A 108 3.30 1.46 -13.17
N ILE A 109 2.83 2.65 -13.58
CA ILE A 109 1.49 2.84 -14.14
C ILE A 109 1.39 2.23 -15.54
N SER A 110 2.45 2.35 -16.34
CA SER A 110 2.50 1.83 -17.71
C SER A 110 2.58 0.30 -17.75
N HIS A 111 3.20 -0.30 -16.74
CA HIS A 111 3.24 -1.74 -16.54
C HIS A 111 1.92 -2.22 -15.94
N GLY A 112 0.96 -2.51 -16.81
CA GLY A 112 -0.30 -3.17 -16.45
C GLY A 112 -0.06 -4.42 -15.60
N SER A 113 -1.00 -4.74 -14.72
CA SER A 113 -0.87 -5.79 -13.71
C SER A 113 -0.39 -7.10 -14.33
N ARG A 114 0.85 -7.52 -14.01
CA ARG A 114 1.30 -8.89 -14.27
C ARG A 114 0.44 -9.80 -13.37
N GLY A 115 -0.57 -10.42 -13.97
CA GLY A 115 -1.41 -11.44 -13.35
C GLY A 115 -0.66 -12.76 -13.24
#